data_AF-A0A7R9LQX0-F1
#
_entry.id   AF-A0A7R9LQX0-F1
#
_cell.length_a   1.000
_cell.length_b   1.000
_cell.length_c   1.000
_cell.angle_alpha   90.00
_cell.angle_beta   90.00
_cell.angle_gamma   90.00
#
_symmetry.space_group_name_H-M   'P 1'
#
loop_
_entity.id
_entity.type
_entity.pdbx_description
1 polymer ?
#
loop_
_entity_poly.entity_id
_entity_poly.type
_entity_poly.pdbx_seq_one_letter_code
_entity_poly.pdbx_strand_id
1 'polypeptide(L)'
;MMIEMYGRLWDIECGTCLRVLDGHEELVRCIRFDNKRIVSGAYDGKIKVWDLAAALDPRSPNGTLCLRTLVEHTGRVFRLQFDEFQIVSSSHDDTILIWDFLS
;
A
#
# COMPACT_ATOMS: atom_id res chain seq x y z
N MET A 1 -17.47 10.11 5.99
CA MET A 1 -16.62 9.21 5.19
C MET A 1 -15.66 8.54 6.16
N MET A 2 -15.93 7.29 6.52
CA MET A 2 -15.12 6.55 7.50
C MET A 2 -13.82 6.16 6.79
N ILE A 3 -12.70 6.76 7.19
CA ILE A 3 -11.38 6.40 6.66
C ILE A 3 -10.90 5.27 7.55
N GLU A 4 -10.73 4.08 7.00
CA GLU A 4 -10.34 2.87 7.73
C GLU A 4 -8.81 2.69 7.64
N MET A 5 -8.20 2.07 8.65
CA MET A 5 -6.75 1.80 8.70
C MET A 5 -6.32 0.67 7.75
N TYR A 6 -7.27 0.02 7.10
CA TYR A 6 -7.04 -1.12 6.21
C TYR A 6 -7.44 -0.80 4.77
N GLY A 7 -6.78 -1.46 3.82
CA GLY A 7 -7.21 -1.46 2.42
C GLY A 7 -8.28 -2.52 2.18
N ARG A 8 -9.16 -2.31 1.21
CA ARG A 8 -10.08 -3.35 0.73
C ARG A 8 -10.01 -3.49 -0.78
N LEU A 9 -10.00 -4.72 -1.24
CA LEU A 9 -10.10 -5.07 -2.66
C LEU A 9 -11.53 -5.53 -2.93
N TRP A 10 -12.13 -4.99 -3.99
CA TRP A 10 -13.53 -5.22 -4.34
C TRP A 10 -13.65 -5.69 -5.77
N ASP A 11 -14.56 -6.63 -5.98
CA ASP A 11 -15.08 -6.93 -7.30
C ASP A 11 -16.11 -5.86 -7.68
N ILE A 12 -15.94 -5.22 -8.84
CA ILE A 12 -16.80 -4.09 -9.25
C ILE A 12 -18.14 -4.57 -9.81
N GLU A 13 -18.21 -5.77 -10.37
CA GLU A 13 -19.40 -6.31 -11.02
C GLU A 13 -20.44 -6.74 -9.98
N CYS A 14 -20.01 -7.41 -8.91
CA CYS A 14 -20.89 -7.90 -7.84
C CYS A 14 -20.79 -7.09 -6.54
N GLY A 15 -19.86 -6.14 -6.43
CA GLY A 15 -19.68 -5.33 -5.23
C GLY A 15 -19.15 -6.10 -4.01
N THR A 16 -18.58 -7.29 -4.23
CA THR A 16 -18.10 -8.15 -3.14
C THR A 16 -16.70 -7.75 -2.69
N CYS A 17 -16.49 -7.67 -1.37
CA CYS A 17 -15.15 -7.49 -0.80
C CYS A 17 -14.37 -8.81 -0.95
N LEU A 18 -13.35 -8.80 -1.82
CA LEU A 18 -12.50 -9.95 -2.07
C LEU A 18 -11.46 -10.14 -0.96
N ARG A 19 -10.90 -9.02 -0.46
CA ARG A 19 -9.81 -9.05 0.51
C ARG A 19 -9.78 -7.79 1.36
N VAL A 20 -9.41 -7.96 2.62
CA VAL A 20 -9.00 -6.89 3.53
C VAL A 20 -7.49 -6.96 3.68
N LEU A 21 -6.81 -5.85 3.39
CA LEU A 21 -5.37 -5.68 3.55
C LEU A 21 -5.13 -4.96 4.87
N ASP A 22 -4.84 -5.74 5.90
CA ASP A 22 -4.57 -5.25 7.24
C ASP A 22 -3.06 -5.20 7.53
N GLY A 23 -2.63 -4.27 8.37
CA GLY A 23 -1.25 -4.16 8.84
C GLY A 23 -0.68 -2.75 8.89
N HIS A 24 -1.38 -1.73 8.41
CA HIS A 24 -1.07 -0.33 8.72
C HIS A 24 -1.58 0.01 10.11
N GLU A 25 -0.81 0.78 10.87
CA GLU A 25 -1.15 1.14 12.26
C GLU A 25 -1.98 2.43 12.33
N GLU A 26 -1.99 3.20 11.25
CA GLU A 26 -2.79 4.40 11.10
C GLU A 26 -3.51 4.47 9.74
N LEU A 27 -4.24 5.55 9.50
CA LEU A 27 -5.05 5.76 8.30
C LEU A 27 -4.24 5.62 7.01
N VAL A 28 -4.72 4.77 6.11
CA VAL A 28 -4.17 4.67 4.75
C VAL A 28 -4.57 5.92 3.98
N ARG A 29 -3.57 6.71 3.59
CA ARG A 29 -3.79 8.02 2.96
C ARG A 29 -3.68 7.99 1.44
N CYS A 30 -2.81 7.16 0.90
CA CYS A 30 -2.63 7.03 -0.53
C CYS A 30 -2.39 5.57 -0.93
N ILE A 31 -2.86 5.21 -2.12
CA ILE A 31 -2.76 3.86 -2.65
C ILE A 31 -2.64 3.91 -4.19
N ARG A 32 -1.82 3.02 -4.72
CA ARG A 32 -1.65 2.74 -6.16
C ARG A 32 -1.47 1.24 -6.34
N PHE A 33 -1.72 0.73 -7.54
CA PHE A 33 -1.44 -0.66 -7.89
C PHE A 33 -1.07 -0.77 -9.37
N ASP A 34 -0.33 -1.83 -9.70
CA ASP A 34 -0.05 -2.30 -11.06
C ASP A 34 -0.51 -3.77 -11.16
N ASN A 35 -0.10 -4.49 -12.20
CA ASN A 35 -0.51 -5.88 -12.39
C ASN A 35 0.15 -6.88 -11.42
N LYS A 36 1.13 -6.44 -10.60
CA LYS A 36 1.94 -7.29 -9.71
C LYS A 36 1.76 -6.90 -8.24
N ARG A 37 1.63 -5.61 -7.95
CA ARG A 37 1.79 -5.04 -6.61
C ARG A 37 0.74 -4.00 -6.31
N ILE A 38 0.41 -3.89 -5.02
CA ILE A 38 -0.26 -2.73 -4.44
C ILE A 38 0.79 -1.98 -3.62
N VAL A 39 0.79 -0.65 -3.67
CA VAL A 39 1.64 0.21 -2.84
C VAL A 39 0.75 1.19 -2.09
N SER A 40 0.82 1.19 -0.76
CA SER A 40 0.02 2.07 0.09
C SER A 40 0.86 2.82 1.11
N GLY A 41 0.55 4.10 1.31
CA GLY A 41 1.20 4.97 2.30
C GLY A 41 0.19 5.44 3.35
N ALA A 42 0.59 5.45 4.61
CA ALA A 42 -0.26 5.75 5.75
C ALA A 42 0.23 6.95 6.59
N TYR A 43 -0.55 7.31 7.60
CA TYR A 43 -0.24 8.41 8.52
C TYR A 43 0.88 8.09 9.52
N ASP A 44 1.17 6.81 9.74
CA ASP A 44 2.31 6.31 10.54
C ASP A 44 3.67 6.48 9.84
N GLY A 45 3.71 7.14 8.67
CA GLY A 45 4.90 7.32 7.86
C GLY A 45 5.35 6.08 7.09
N LYS A 46 4.64 4.96 7.22
CA LYS A 46 5.03 3.71 6.58
C LYS A 46 4.45 3.62 5.18
N ILE A 47 5.23 3.05 4.27
CA ILE A 47 4.77 2.61 2.95
C ILE A 47 4.82 1.09 2.94
N LYS A 48 3.72 0.43 2.53
CA LYS A 48 3.64 -1.03 2.41
C LYS A 48 3.47 -1.43 0.96
N VAL A 49 4.23 -2.46 0.57
CA VAL A 49 4.13 -3.12 -0.74
C VAL A 49 3.48 -4.47 -0.53
N TRP A 50 2.43 -4.75 -1.29
CA TRP A 50 1.62 -5.95 -1.17
C TRP A 50 1.63 -6.73 -2.48
N ASP A 51 1.55 -8.06 -2.40
CA ASP A 51 1.39 -8.94 -3.55
C ASP A 51 -0.08 -8.92 -4.02
N LEU A 52 -0.32 -8.43 -5.24
CA LEU A 52 -1.67 -8.34 -5.79
C LEU A 52 -2.24 -9.73 -6.14
N ALA A 53 -1.41 -10.61 -6.70
CA ALA A 53 -1.86 -11.94 -7.11
C ALA A 53 -2.25 -12.79 -5.89
N ALA A 54 -1.44 -12.75 -4.83
CA ALA A 54 -1.77 -13.40 -3.57
C ALA A 54 -3.01 -12.76 -2.91
N ALA A 55 -3.16 -11.43 -2.98
CA ALA A 55 -4.34 -10.75 -2.43
C ALA A 55 -5.64 -11.12 -3.16
N LEU A 56 -5.57 -11.48 -4.45
CA LEU A 56 -6.69 -11.97 -5.24
C LEU A 56 -6.99 -13.47 -5.04
N ASP A 57 -6.02 -14.26 -4.56
CA ASP A 57 -6.23 -15.68 -4.23
C ASP A 57 -6.83 -15.82 -2.82
N PRO A 58 -8.09 -16.28 -2.68
CA PRO A 58 -8.73 -16.46 -1.38
C PRO A 58 -8.02 -17.47 -0.45
N ARG A 59 -7.17 -18.34 -1.01
CA ARG A 59 -6.40 -19.35 -0.27
C ARG A 59 -5.14 -18.78 0.38
N SER A 60 -4.70 -17.60 -0.06
CA SER A 60 -3.51 -16.95 0.50
C SER A 60 -3.80 -16.39 1.90
N PRO A 61 -2.95 -16.71 2.90
CA PRO A 61 -3.11 -16.17 4.24
C PRO A 61 -2.79 -14.68 4.29
N ASN A 62 -3.51 -13.91 5.11
CA ASN A 62 -3.29 -12.46 5.22
C ASN A 62 -1.86 -12.08 5.62
N GLY A 63 -1.21 -12.91 6.44
CA GLY A 63 0.16 -12.65 6.92
C GLY A 63 1.24 -12.66 5.83
N THR A 64 0.96 -13.21 4.64
CA THR A 64 1.94 -13.28 3.54
C THR A 64 1.71 -12.22 2.46
N LEU A 65 0.67 -11.40 2.59
CA LEU A 65 0.32 -10.41 1.55
C LEU A 65 1.28 -9.21 1.54
N CYS A 66 1.77 -8.79 2.70
CA CYS A 66 2.70 -7.67 2.83
C CYS A 66 4.13 -8.13 2.52
N LEU A 67 4.62 -7.78 1.34
CA LEU A 67 5.97 -8.12 0.87
C LEU A 67 7.06 -7.30 1.57
N ARG A 68 6.80 -6.01 1.78
CA ARG A 68 7.74 -5.06 2.39
C ARG A 68 6.99 -3.96 3.14
N THR A 69 7.58 -3.52 4.25
CA THR A 69 7.26 -2.24 4.90
C THR A 69 8.50 -1.36 4.81
N LEU A 70 8.34 -0.20 4.17
CA LEU A 70 9.36 0.81 3.98
C LEU A 70 9.16 1.90 5.04
N VAL A 71 10.21 2.20 5.80
CA VAL A 71 10.16 3.08 6.98
C VAL A 71 11.30 4.07 6.91
N GLU A 72 11.02 5.27 6.41
CA GLU A 72 12.00 6.38 6.34
C GLU A 72 11.31 7.74 6.54
N HIS A 73 10.09 7.90 6.04
CA HIS A 73 9.29 9.09 6.37
C HIS A 73 9.04 9.18 7.87
N THR A 74 9.17 10.40 8.40
CA THR A 74 8.91 10.72 9.82
C THR A 74 7.56 11.41 10.02
N GLY A 75 6.83 11.61 8.93
CA GLY A 75 5.49 12.19 8.90
C GLY A 75 4.52 11.41 8.01
N ARG A 76 3.29 11.89 7.93
CA ARG A 76 2.21 11.27 7.17
C ARG A 76 2.54 11.21 5.68
N VAL A 77 2.42 10.03 5.06
CA VAL A 77 2.62 9.89 3.60
C VAL A 77 1.38 10.38 2.86
N PHE A 78 1.48 11.50 2.15
CA PHE A 78 0.32 12.12 1.49
C PHE A 78 0.03 11.57 0.10
N ARG A 79 1.08 11.27 -0.66
CA ARG A 79 0.99 10.79 -2.04
C ARG A 79 2.15 9.85 -2.32
N LEU A 80 1.89 8.93 -3.25
CA LEU A 80 2.90 8.10 -3.86
C LEU A 80 2.52 7.80 -5.32
N GLN A 81 3.54 7.54 -6.13
CA GLN A 81 3.44 6.95 -7.46
C GLN A 81 4.57 5.94 -7.60
N PHE A 82 4.38 4.90 -8.41
CA PHE A 82 5.41 3.89 -8.63
C PHE A 82 5.32 3.29 -10.03
N ASP A 83 6.41 2.69 -10.46
CA ASP A 83 6.53 1.91 -11.68
C ASP A 83 7.25 0.57 -11.39
N GLU A 84 7.75 -0.11 -12.41
CA GLU A 84 8.45 -1.39 -12.23
C GLU A 84 9.72 -1.25 -11.36
N PHE A 85 10.35 -0.08 -11.37
CA PHE A 85 11.69 0.15 -10.89
C PHE A 85 11.76 0.96 -9.61
N GLN A 86 10.82 1.90 -9.41
CA GLN A 86 10.90 2.82 -8.30
C GLN A 86 9.54 3.20 -7.71
N ILE A 87 9.57 3.66 -6.45
CA ILE A 87 8.47 4.39 -5.80
C ILE A 87 8.94 5.83 -5.58
N VAL A 88 8.06 6.80 -5.81
CA VAL A 88 8.24 8.20 -5.42
C VAL A 88 7.14 8.56 -4.42
N SER A 89 7.51 9.01 -3.23
CA SER A 89 6.58 9.35 -2.15
C SER A 89 6.82 10.75 -1.59
N SER A 90 5.74 11.42 -1.16
CA SER A 90 5.79 12.73 -0.52
C SER A 90 5.10 12.69 0.84
N SER A 91 5.66 13.38 1.83
CA SER A 91 5.22 13.29 3.23
C SER A 91 5.04 14.66 3.90
N HIS A 92 4.37 14.66 5.05
CA HIS A 92 4.26 15.79 5.98
C HIS A 92 5.59 16.18 6.64
N ASP A 93 6.63 15.37 6.52
CA ASP A 93 8.00 15.68 6.98
C ASP A 93 8.78 16.59 6.00
N ASP A 94 8.09 17.21 5.04
CA ASP A 94 8.64 18.07 4.00
C ASP A 94 9.63 17.38 3.04
N THR A 95 9.66 16.03 3.01
CA THR A 95 10.52 15.28 2.09
C THR A 95 9.76 14.63 0.93
N ILE A 96 10.49 14.46 -0.18
CA ILE A 96 10.17 13.53 -1.26
C ILE A 96 11.24 12.43 -1.24
N LEU A 97 10.83 11.17 -1.14
CA LEU A 97 11.72 10.02 -1.19
C LEU A 97 11.57 9.27 -2.50
N ILE A 98 12.69 8.83 -3.05
CA ILE A 98 12.78 7.95 -4.22
C ILE A 98 13.34 6.61 -3.73
N TRP A 99 12.57 5.55 -3.94
CA TRP A 99 12.90 4.19 -3.55
C TRP A 99 13.23 3.41 -4.81
N ASP A 100 14.51 3.16 -5.08
CA ASP A 100 14.96 2.42 -6.26
C ASP A 100 15.11 0.93 -5.95
N PHE A 101 14.62 0.08 -6.86
CA PHE A 101 14.70 -1.38 -6.78
C PHE A 101 15.45 -2.00 -7.97
N LEU A 102 15.99 -1.18 -8.88
CA LEU A 102 16.97 -1.61 -9.88
C LEU A 102 18.37 -1.58 -9.25
N SER A 103 18.77 -2.68 -8.64
CA SER A 103 20.17 -2.92 -8.24
C SER A 103 20.79 -4.03 -9.06
#